data_AF-M0BRI5-F1
#
_entry.id   AF-M0BRI5-F1
#
_cell.length_a   1.000
_cell.length_b   1.000
_cell.length_c   1.000
_cell.angle_alpha   90.00
_cell.angle_beta   90.00
_cell.angle_gamma   90.00
#
_symmetry.space_group_name_H-M   'P 1'
#
loop_
_entity.id
_entity.type
_entity.pdbx_description
1 polymer ?
#
loop_
_entity_poly.entity_id
_entity_poly.type
_entity_poly.pdbx_seq_one_letter_code
_entity_poly.pdbx_strand_id
1 'polypeptide(L)' 'MDGRLPAGDRGVDDVDGVAVGSSVAEAECVRSDGEAVECTLSLPDDLAGELDDFCREQYLHREAAVRSLLAEWLDGRSVE' A
#
# COMPACT_ATOMS: atom_id res chain seq x y z
N MET A 1 -24.33 3.36 36.36
CA MET A 1 -23.43 4.27 37.10
C MET A 1 -22.47 3.36 37.83
N ASP A 2 -21.20 3.14 37.47
CA ASP A 2 -20.22 3.73 36.56
C ASP A 2 -19.24 2.57 36.24
N GLY A 3 -18.65 2.35 35.06
CA GLY A 3 -18.01 3.33 34.20
C GLY A 3 -16.50 3.45 34.49
N ARG A 4 -15.70 2.39 34.23
CA ARG A 4 -14.27 2.50 33.82
C ARG A 4 -13.64 1.11 33.58
N LEU A 5 -13.51 0.72 32.32
CA LEU A 5 -12.47 -0.23 31.90
C LEU A 5 -11.16 0.57 31.77
N PRO A 6 -10.05 0.14 32.40
CA PRO A 6 -8.78 0.81 32.20
C PRO A 6 -8.28 0.58 30.77
N ALA A 7 -8.05 1.72 30.11
CA ALA A 7 -7.11 2.06 29.05
C ALA A 7 -6.61 0.95 28.12
N GLY A 8 -6.76 1.23 26.83
CA GLY A 8 -6.32 0.40 25.74
C GLY A 8 -4.84 0.05 25.81
N ASP A 9 -4.60 -1.25 25.74
CA ASP A 9 -3.34 -1.84 25.33
C ASP A 9 -3.62 -2.55 24.00
N ARG A 10 -3.56 -1.79 22.91
CA ARG A 10 -3.43 -2.35 21.58
C ARG A 10 -2.02 -1.97 21.17
N GLY A 11 -1.07 -2.82 21.56
CA GLY A 11 0.29 -2.78 21.04
C GLY A 11 0.21 -2.67 19.53
N VAL A 12 0.53 -1.49 19.03
CA VAL A 12 0.90 -1.30 17.64
C VAL A 12 2.18 -2.10 17.46
N ASP A 13 2.05 -3.26 16.85
CA ASP A 13 3.19 -4.01 16.35
C ASP A 13 3.82 -3.13 15.26
N ASP A 14 4.92 -2.52 15.64
CA ASP A 14 5.80 -1.70 14.83
C ASP A 14 6.17 -2.53 13.60
N VAL A 15 5.55 -2.23 12.46
CA VAL A 15 5.91 -2.87 11.20
C VAL A 15 7.36 -2.53 10.90
N ASP A 16 8.16 -3.59 10.75
CA ASP A 16 9.58 -3.57 10.41
C ASP A 16 9.88 -2.49 9.37
N GLY A 17 10.46 -1.39 9.85
CA GLY A 17 10.92 -0.29 9.03
C GLY A 17 12.10 -0.75 8.19
N VAL A 18 11.81 -1.30 7.00
CA VAL A 18 12.80 -1.51 5.94
C VAL A 18 13.16 -0.15 5.33
N ALA A 19 13.99 0.60 6.05
CA ALA A 19 14.75 1.70 5.48
C ALA A 19 15.94 1.11 4.70
N VAL A 20 15.68 0.52 3.54
CA VAL A 20 16.72 0.31 2.53
C VAL A 20 16.81 1.61 1.73
N GLY A 21 17.74 2.46 2.11
CA GLY A 21 18.04 3.68 1.35
C GLY A 21 18.51 3.32 -0.06
N SER A 22 17.60 3.37 -1.03
CA SER A 22 17.92 3.33 -2.46
C SER A 22 16.68 3.55 -3.33
N SER A 23 16.19 4.79 -3.49
CA SER A 23 15.18 5.13 -4.53
C SER A 23 13.97 4.19 -4.62
N VAL A 24 13.44 3.76 -3.47
CA VAL A 24 12.39 2.72 -3.40
C VAL A 24 11.04 3.39 -3.15
N ALA A 25 10.00 2.96 -3.86
CA ALA A 25 8.62 3.31 -3.55
C ALA A 25 8.24 2.77 -2.15
N GLU A 26 7.57 3.59 -1.35
CA GLU A 26 7.11 3.25 0.00
C GLU A 26 5.60 3.06 0.01
N ALA A 27 5.12 2.07 0.78
CA ALA A 27 3.70 1.76 0.90
C ALA A 27 3.31 1.65 2.38
N GLU A 28 2.37 2.50 2.81
CA GLU A 28 1.77 2.43 4.15
C GLU A 28 0.34 1.92 4.01
N CYS A 29 0.01 0.81 4.65
CA CYS A 29 -1.32 0.20 4.56
C CYS A 29 -2.00 0.14 5.92
N VAL A 30 -3.20 0.70 6.01
CA VAL A 30 -4.03 0.65 7.22
C VAL A 30 -5.12 -0.39 7.01
N ARG A 31 -5.08 -1.45 7.81
CA ARG A 31 -6.15 -2.46 7.83
C ARG A 31 -7.30 -1.94 8.69
N SER A 32 -8.41 -1.61 8.07
CA SER A 32 -9.67 -1.40 8.79
C SER A 32 -10.38 -2.73 9.00
N ASP A 33 -11.02 -2.87 10.17
CA ASP A 33 -11.68 -4.10 10.63
C ASP A 33 -12.83 -4.49 9.67
N GLY A 34 -12.51 -5.33 8.68
CA GLY A 34 -13.48 -6.17 7.97
C GLY A 34 -13.81 -5.90 6.50
N GLU A 35 -13.38 -4.81 5.84
CA GLU A 35 -13.92 -4.56 4.48
C GLU A 35 -12.99 -3.95 3.41
N ALA A 36 -11.92 -3.24 3.75
CA ALA A 36 -10.91 -2.83 2.76
C ALA A 36 -9.59 -2.47 3.45
N VAL A 37 -8.47 -2.73 2.79
CA VAL A 37 -7.17 -2.19 3.18
C VAL A 37 -6.95 -0.93 2.37
N GLU A 38 -6.84 0.20 3.06
CA GLU A 38 -6.41 1.45 2.43
C GLU A 38 -4.89 1.48 2.43
N CYS A 39 -4.28 1.71 1.26
CA CYS A 39 -2.84 1.81 1.12
C CYS A 39 -2.48 3.16 0.50
N THR A 40 -1.60 3.89 1.16
CA THR A 40 -0.97 5.09 0.63
C THR A 40 0.38 4.71 0.03
N LEU A 41 0.62 5.13 -1.22
CA LEU A 41 1.85 4.85 -1.94
C LEU A 41 2.62 6.15 -2.18
N SER A 42 3.84 6.22 -1.65
CA SER A 42 4.77 7.30 -1.90
C SER A 42 5.77 6.85 -2.96
N LEU A 43 5.72 7.49 -4.12
CA LEU A 43 6.56 7.18 -5.28
C LEU A 43 7.58 8.30 -5.50
N PRO A 44 8.82 7.99 -5.91
CA PRO A 44 9.73 8.99 -6.44
C PRO A 44 9.17 9.62 -7.73
N ASP A 45 9.59 10.85 -8.03
CA ASP A 45 9.01 11.69 -9.10
C ASP A 45 9.10 11.01 -10.49
N ASP A 46 10.24 10.40 -10.81
CA ASP A 46 10.43 9.65 -12.06
C ASP A 46 9.41 8.51 -12.20
N LEU A 47 9.25 7.68 -11.17
CA LEU A 47 8.32 6.55 -11.17
C LEU A 47 6.86 7.01 -11.15
N ALA A 48 6.59 8.15 -10.51
CA ALA A 48 5.26 8.78 -10.54
C ALA A 48 4.91 9.26 -11.96
N GLY A 49 5.90 9.72 -12.73
CA GLY A 49 5.77 10.07 -14.14
C GLY A 49 5.55 8.85 -15.04
N GLU A 50 6.32 7.79 -14.85
CA GLU A 50 6.14 6.52 -15.58
C GLU A 50 4.76 5.90 -15.33
N LEU A 51 4.27 5.95 -14.08
CA LEU A 51 2.93 5.49 -13.75
C LEU A 51 1.85 6.34 -14.43
N ASP A 52 2.05 7.65 -14.56
CA ASP A 52 1.10 8.54 -15.25
C ASP A 52 1.04 8.24 -16.75
N ASP A 53 2.20 8.03 -17.38
CA ASP A 53 2.28 7.64 -18.79
C ASP A 53 1.58 6.30 -19.04
N PHE A 54 1.87 5.29 -18.20
CA PHE A 54 1.19 4.00 -18.25
C PHE A 54 -0.33 4.12 -18.07
N CYS A 55 -0.79 4.95 -17.11
CA CYS A 55 -2.22 5.20 -16.91
C CYS A 55 -2.87 5.78 -18.18
N ARG A 56 -2.16 6.70 -18.85
CA ARG A 56 -2.61 7.33 -20.08
C ARG A 56 -2.64 6.35 -21.26
N GLU A 57 -1.59 5.54 -21.43
CA GLU A 57 -1.51 4.53 -22.49
C GLU A 57 -2.62 3.49 -22.38
N GLN A 58 -2.92 3.06 -21.15
CA GLN A 58 -3.92 2.02 -20.88
C GLN A 58 -5.34 2.57 -20.66
N TYR A 59 -5.51 3.90 -20.68
CA TYR A 59 -6.79 4.57 -20.37
C TYR A 59 -7.36 4.16 -19.00
N LEU A 60 -6.49 4.01 -18.00
CA LEU A 60 -6.85 3.60 -16.65
C LEU A 60 -6.73 4.74 -15.64
N HIS A 61 -7.56 4.69 -14.60
CA HIS A 61 -7.32 5.47 -13.40
C HIS A 61 -6.12 4.92 -12.62
N ARG A 62 -5.42 5.80 -11.90
CA ARG A 62 -4.19 5.46 -11.15
C ARG A 62 -4.37 4.27 -10.21
N GLU A 63 -5.48 4.21 -9.48
CA GLU A 63 -5.80 3.05 -8.61
C GLU A 63 -5.94 1.75 -9.42
N ALA A 64 -6.66 1.79 -10.54
CA ALA A 64 -6.88 0.61 -11.37
C ALA A 64 -5.57 0.12 -12.01
N ALA A 65 -4.71 1.05 -12.47
CA ALA A 65 -3.39 0.72 -13.00
C ALA A 65 -2.51 0.02 -11.95
N VAL A 66 -2.42 0.59 -10.74
CA VAL A 66 -1.65 -0.01 -9.63
C VAL A 66 -2.20 -1.38 -9.24
N ARG A 67 -3.53 -1.53 -9.16
CA ARG A 67 -4.17 -2.82 -8.85
C ARG A 67 -3.88 -3.88 -9.91
N SER A 68 -3.90 -3.52 -11.18
CA SER A 68 -3.57 -4.43 -12.29
C SER A 68 -2.10 -4.87 -12.23
N LEU A 69 -1.17 -3.93 -12.02
CA LEU A 69 0.25 -4.23 -11.88
C LEU A 69 0.53 -5.13 -10.66
N LEU A 70 -0.11 -4.85 -9.52
CA LEU A 70 -0.02 -5.69 -8.33
C LEU A 70 -0.58 -7.10 -8.58
N ALA A 71 -1.70 -7.22 -9.28
CA ALA A 71 -2.29 -8.51 -9.61
C ALA A 71 -1.37 -9.35 -10.52
N GLU A 72 -0.79 -8.73 -11.56
CA GLU A 72 0.17 -9.38 -12.46
C GLU A 72 1.42 -9.85 -11.71
N TRP A 73 1.96 -9.01 -10.82
CA TRP A 73 3.12 -9.37 -10.02
C TRP A 73 2.83 -10.52 -9.05
N LEU A 74 1.65 -10.54 -8.42
CA LEU A 74 1.22 -11.62 -7.53
C LEU A 74 0.99 -12.94 -8.30
N ASP A 75 0.42 -12.87 -9.51
CA ASP A 75 0.23 -14.02 -10.39
C ASP A 75 1.60 -14.62 -10.79
N GLY A 76 2.54 -13.78 -11.24
CA GLY A 76 3.88 -14.22 -11.61
C GLY A 76 4.66 -14.87 -10.45
N ARG A 77 4.44 -14.43 -9.21
CA ARG A 77 5.03 -15.03 -8.01
C ARG A 77 4.38 -16.33 -7.57
N SER A 78 3.17 -16.63 -8.03
CA SER A 78 2.45 -17.85 -7.64
C SER A 78 2.89 -19.08 -8.44
N VAL A 79 3.78 -18.90 -9.43
CA VAL A 79 4.26 -19.94 -10.35
C VAL A 79 5.63 -20.52 -9.92
N GLU A 80 6.22 -20.03 -8.82
CA GLU A 80 7.53 -20.45 -8.29
C GLU A 80 7.47 -21.41 -7.09
#